data_AF-A0A9W6D2A5-F1
#
_entry.id   AF-A0A9W6D2A5-F1
#
_cell.length_a   1.000
_cell.length_b   1.000
_cell.length_c   1.000
_cell.angle_alpha   90.00
_cell.angle_beta   90.00
_cell.angle_gamma   90.00
#
_symmetry.space_group_name_H-M   'P 1'
#
loop_
_entity.id
_entity.type
_entity.pdbx_description
1 polymer ?
#
loop_
_entity_poly.entity_id
_entity_poly.type
_entity_poly.pdbx_seq_one_letter_code
_entity_poly.pdbx_strand_id
1 'polypeptide(L)'
;MVDEPGLTVFSSETVPSPLKTDTSKTNSGLESLSGRSSSVYSNVLPQHKEYLRASLELMAFLGISAGYYYGTLGDPKWYEFKSAGESLEARFITGDAYLLDNNAWDTNVGHIAAGTGYYLLSRGNDLSLIESMLLTLGASTTWEMFGELQDEFSINDAIMTPFGGFAIGEVMYQFGEFFQHSSHSIPNQVLGILFGPSTAIHRWLDNDRPAPPAHVDKFGFTTDAWHRFRLYAGGGASYSGDTHKYSAESEMGFDFQVVTAEKYGKPGEASTFYKDGVFNEMALDAVLSGSDVVDFRFFSKTAFLGYYQQNILKEDASQNLEGNSLFVGLGSALEYYSHLFSEMREEDKQTVCDLIGPSLVADFYHQGAPPAGGCGHLSHFFNGATGGEGVL
;
A
#
# COMPACT_ATOMS: atom_id res chain seq x y z
N MET A 1 19.84 -2.61 32.64
CA MET A 1 20.10 -3.87 31.90
C MET A 1 18.99 -4.81 32.28
N VAL A 2 17.87 -4.69 31.58
CA VAL A 2 16.81 -5.70 31.56
C VAL A 2 16.96 -6.29 30.17
N ASP A 3 17.28 -7.57 30.09
CA ASP A 3 17.38 -8.30 28.84
C ASP A 3 16.03 -8.22 28.11
N GLU A 4 16.02 -7.73 26.88
CA GLU A 4 14.84 -7.81 26.02
C GLU A 4 14.52 -9.29 25.74
N PRO A 5 13.27 -9.73 25.92
CA PRO A 5 12.87 -11.08 25.52
C PRO A 5 13.03 -11.24 24.00
N GLY A 6 13.54 -12.41 23.59
CA GLY A 6 14.10 -12.64 22.26
C GLY A 6 13.12 -12.45 21.10
N LEU A 7 13.14 -11.27 20.49
CA LEU A 7 12.58 -11.02 19.18
C LEU A 7 13.50 -11.63 18.12
N THR A 8 13.01 -12.60 17.36
CA THR A 8 13.74 -13.14 16.21
C THR A 8 13.33 -12.37 14.96
N VAL A 9 14.28 -11.64 14.36
CA VAL A 9 14.05 -10.85 13.14
C VAL A 9 14.81 -11.45 11.98
N PHE A 10 14.11 -11.81 10.91
CA PHE A 10 14.70 -12.10 9.60
C PHE A 10 14.56 -10.84 8.73
N SER A 11 15.69 -10.27 8.29
CA SER A 11 15.68 -9.08 7.44
C SER A 11 16.47 -9.30 6.15
N SER A 12 15.85 -8.93 5.02
CA SER A 12 16.58 -8.59 3.79
C SER A 12 16.58 -7.08 3.65
N GLU A 13 17.76 -6.50 3.47
CA GLU A 13 17.94 -5.09 3.12
C GLU A 13 19.03 -5.00 2.06
N THR A 14 18.79 -4.22 1.02
CA THR A 14 19.84 -3.91 0.03
C THR A 14 20.90 -3.04 0.67
N VAL A 15 22.03 -3.66 1.06
CA VAL A 15 23.28 -2.95 1.31
C VAL A 15 23.97 -2.73 -0.04
N PRO A 16 24.26 -1.49 -0.46
CA PRO A 16 24.83 -1.21 -1.77
C PRO A 16 26.16 -1.94 -1.95
N SER A 17 26.22 -2.87 -2.92
CA SER A 17 27.45 -3.58 -3.28
C SER A 17 28.27 -2.79 -4.32
N PRO A 18 29.61 -2.88 -4.29
CA PRO A 18 30.47 -2.09 -5.17
C PRO A 18 30.40 -2.55 -6.64
N LEU A 19 30.11 -1.62 -7.54
CA LEU A 19 30.39 -1.76 -8.97
C LEU A 19 31.90 -1.83 -9.18
N LYS A 20 32.39 -2.88 -9.85
CA LYS A 20 33.72 -2.86 -10.47
C LYS A 20 33.68 -1.88 -11.63
N THR A 21 34.49 -0.83 -11.54
CA THR A 21 34.71 0.16 -12.59
C THR A 21 35.32 -0.51 -13.82
N ASP A 22 34.61 -0.51 -14.94
CA ASP A 22 35.21 -0.75 -16.25
C ASP A 22 35.66 0.59 -16.83
N THR A 23 36.97 0.84 -16.79
CA THR A 23 37.59 2.03 -17.35
C THR A 23 37.77 1.86 -18.85
N SER A 24 36.86 2.40 -19.67
CA SER A 24 37.27 2.91 -20.99
C SER A 24 36.37 4.04 -21.55
N LYS A 25 37.02 5.21 -21.68
CA LYS A 25 36.92 6.23 -22.74
C LYS A 25 35.67 7.14 -22.84
N THR A 26 35.89 8.34 -22.31
CA THR A 26 35.58 9.71 -22.77
C THR A 26 34.91 9.97 -24.14
N ASN A 27 34.06 11.00 -24.09
CA ASN A 27 33.64 12.01 -25.09
C ASN A 27 32.36 11.76 -25.89
N SER A 28 31.27 12.39 -25.45
CA SER A 28 30.55 13.49 -26.12
C SER A 28 29.26 13.72 -25.32
N GLY A 29 28.98 14.94 -24.88
CA GLY A 29 28.10 15.82 -25.64
C GLY A 29 26.79 15.98 -24.86
N LEU A 30 26.45 17.23 -24.54
CA LEU A 30 25.15 17.65 -24.00
C LEU A 30 23.98 16.96 -24.72
N GLU A 31 23.41 15.92 -24.12
CA GLU A 31 22.09 15.39 -24.48
C GLU A 31 21.33 14.96 -23.21
N SER A 32 20.05 15.33 -23.17
CA SER A 32 19.00 14.90 -22.24
C SER A 32 18.91 15.60 -20.86
N LEU A 33 18.47 16.87 -20.87
CA LEU A 33 17.67 17.46 -19.79
C LEU A 33 16.15 17.32 -20.06
N SER A 34 15.73 16.20 -20.69
CA SER A 34 14.30 15.92 -20.93
C SER A 34 13.96 14.43 -20.88
N GLY A 35 14.67 13.63 -20.09
CA GLY A 35 14.24 12.28 -19.76
C GLY A 35 12.94 12.36 -18.96
N ARG A 36 11.86 11.73 -19.44
CA ARG A 36 10.63 11.53 -18.65
C ARG A 36 11.03 10.98 -17.28
N SER A 37 10.62 11.68 -16.23
CA SER A 37 10.80 11.30 -14.84
C SER A 37 9.85 10.15 -14.50
N SER A 38 10.38 9.01 -14.08
CA SER A 38 9.56 7.81 -13.88
C SER A 38 10.08 6.98 -12.71
N SER A 39 9.15 6.36 -11.97
CA SER A 39 9.43 5.24 -11.06
C SER A 39 10.05 4.09 -11.84
N VAL A 40 10.88 3.26 -11.18
CA VAL A 40 11.50 2.05 -11.76
C VAL A 40 10.50 1.24 -12.60
N TYR A 41 9.28 1.03 -12.10
CA TYR A 41 8.28 0.19 -12.79
C TYR A 41 7.46 0.93 -13.85
N SER A 42 7.44 2.26 -13.83
CA SER A 42 6.76 3.04 -14.88
C SER A 42 7.53 3.09 -16.21
N ASN A 43 8.80 2.65 -16.22
CA ASN A 43 9.67 2.58 -17.40
C ASN A 43 9.79 1.17 -18.00
N VAL A 44 9.37 0.13 -17.28
CA VAL A 44 9.62 -1.28 -17.65
C VAL A 44 8.48 -1.90 -18.45
N LEU A 45 7.28 -1.31 -18.43
CA LEU A 45 6.10 -1.83 -19.14
C LEU A 45 5.85 -1.11 -20.48
N PRO A 46 5.41 -1.83 -21.53
CA PRO A 46 4.83 -1.19 -22.71
C PRO A 46 3.66 -0.32 -22.26
N GLN A 47 3.66 0.98 -22.59
CA GLN A 47 2.55 1.90 -22.26
C GLN A 47 1.30 1.64 -23.13
N HIS A 48 0.86 0.39 -23.27
CA HIS A 48 -0.42 0.09 -23.91
C HIS A 48 -1.50 0.03 -22.84
N LYS A 49 -2.09 1.19 -22.55
CA LYS A 49 -3.13 1.30 -21.53
C LYS A 49 -4.41 0.62 -22.01
N GLU A 50 -4.93 -0.33 -21.24
CA GLU A 50 -6.03 -1.19 -21.65
C GLU A 50 -7.34 -0.77 -21.00
N TYR A 51 -7.78 0.45 -21.29
CA TYR A 51 -9.00 1.03 -20.70
C TYR A 51 -10.24 0.17 -20.91
N LEU A 52 -10.36 -0.49 -22.07
CA LEU A 52 -11.52 -1.34 -22.37
C LEU A 52 -11.54 -2.59 -21.50
N ARG A 53 -10.39 -3.28 -21.38
CA ARG A 53 -10.26 -4.46 -20.51
C ARG A 53 -10.51 -4.08 -19.05
N ALA A 54 -9.88 -3.01 -18.56
CA ALA A 54 -10.09 -2.49 -17.21
C ALA A 54 -11.59 -2.21 -16.94
N SER A 55 -12.27 -1.55 -17.87
CA SER A 55 -13.70 -1.23 -17.74
C SER A 55 -14.56 -2.49 -17.72
N LEU A 56 -14.28 -3.47 -18.59
CA LEU A 56 -15.02 -4.72 -18.64
C LEU A 56 -14.82 -5.56 -17.37
N GLU A 57 -13.59 -5.62 -16.86
CA GLU A 57 -13.26 -6.33 -15.61
C GLU A 57 -13.95 -5.69 -14.40
N LEU A 58 -13.93 -4.36 -14.30
CA LEU A 58 -14.65 -3.64 -13.25
C LEU A 58 -16.17 -3.87 -13.35
N MET A 59 -16.75 -3.80 -14.54
CA MET A 59 -18.18 -4.09 -14.73
C MET A 59 -18.52 -5.54 -14.39
N ALA A 60 -17.63 -6.49 -14.72
CA ALA A 60 -17.81 -7.89 -14.35
C ALA A 60 -17.75 -8.07 -12.82
N PHE A 61 -16.79 -7.43 -12.15
CA PHE A 61 -16.69 -7.43 -10.69
C PHE A 61 -17.97 -6.86 -10.07
N LEU A 62 -18.38 -5.66 -10.47
CA LEU A 62 -19.61 -5.02 -9.96
C LEU A 62 -20.86 -5.88 -10.22
N GLY A 63 -20.96 -6.50 -11.40
CA GLY A 63 -22.08 -7.38 -11.74
C GLY A 63 -22.12 -8.65 -10.88
N ILE A 64 -20.97 -9.27 -10.61
CA ILE A 64 -20.86 -10.42 -9.69
C ILE A 64 -21.22 -10.00 -8.27
N SER A 65 -20.67 -8.88 -7.79
CA SER A 65 -20.98 -8.33 -6.47
C SER A 65 -22.48 -8.02 -6.33
N ALA A 66 -23.11 -7.44 -7.35
CA ALA A 66 -24.55 -7.15 -7.34
C ALA A 66 -25.36 -8.44 -7.26
N GLY A 67 -24.99 -9.46 -8.05
CA GLY A 67 -25.60 -10.78 -7.97
C GLY A 67 -25.49 -11.40 -6.58
N TYR A 68 -24.34 -11.25 -5.93
CA TYR A 68 -24.13 -11.71 -4.55
C TYR A 68 -24.97 -10.91 -3.55
N TYR A 69 -24.96 -9.59 -3.63
CA TYR A 69 -25.75 -8.69 -2.77
C TYR A 69 -27.24 -9.04 -2.84
N TYR A 70 -27.86 -9.00 -4.02
CA TYR A 70 -29.30 -9.30 -4.17
C TYR A 70 -29.64 -10.77 -3.89
N GLY A 71 -28.67 -11.69 -4.02
CA GLY A 71 -28.87 -13.11 -3.77
C GLY A 71 -28.72 -13.53 -2.30
N THR A 72 -28.02 -12.74 -1.48
CA THR A 72 -27.61 -13.17 -0.12
C THR A 72 -27.71 -12.10 0.96
N LEU A 73 -27.34 -10.85 0.65
CA LEU A 73 -27.23 -9.76 1.63
C LEU A 73 -28.45 -8.85 1.66
N GLY A 74 -29.10 -8.67 0.51
CA GLY A 74 -30.30 -7.85 0.36
C GLY A 74 -31.48 -8.50 1.07
N ASP A 75 -31.79 -8.01 2.27
CA ASP A 75 -33.03 -8.35 2.97
C ASP A 75 -34.02 -7.19 2.80
N PRO A 76 -35.19 -7.41 2.15
CA PRO A 76 -36.17 -6.36 1.91
C PRO A 76 -36.68 -5.62 3.16
N LYS A 77 -36.45 -6.17 4.36
CA LYS A 77 -36.79 -5.51 5.62
C LYS A 77 -35.88 -4.32 5.96
N TRP A 78 -34.70 -4.23 5.37
CA TRP A 78 -33.71 -3.20 5.63
C TRP A 78 -33.62 -2.13 4.53
N TYR A 79 -34.35 -2.31 3.42
CA TYR A 79 -34.36 -1.32 2.34
C TYR A 79 -34.99 -0.01 2.78
N GLU A 80 -34.23 1.08 2.63
CA GLU A 80 -34.71 2.44 2.84
C GLU A 80 -35.74 2.84 1.77
N PHE A 81 -35.53 2.40 0.52
CA PHE A 81 -36.41 2.71 -0.60
C PHE A 81 -37.24 1.50 -1.04
N LYS A 82 -38.56 1.69 -1.16
CA LYS A 82 -39.50 0.60 -1.49
C LYS A 82 -39.54 0.29 -2.98
N SER A 83 -39.00 1.17 -3.81
CA SER A 83 -38.91 1.00 -5.25
C SER A 83 -37.72 1.73 -5.84
N ALA A 84 -37.25 1.25 -6.99
CA ALA A 84 -36.21 1.91 -7.77
C ALA A 84 -36.59 3.35 -8.16
N GLY A 85 -37.87 3.63 -8.43
CA GLY A 85 -38.32 4.98 -8.80
C GLY A 85 -38.17 5.98 -7.66
N GLU A 86 -38.52 5.56 -6.44
CA GLU A 86 -38.37 6.36 -5.21
C GLU A 86 -36.89 6.65 -4.93
N SER A 87 -36.03 5.63 -5.02
CA SER A 87 -34.59 5.80 -4.86
C SER A 87 -33.98 6.75 -5.89
N LEU A 88 -34.35 6.63 -7.17
CA LEU A 88 -33.86 7.52 -8.21
C LEU A 88 -34.34 8.96 -8.03
N GLU A 89 -35.57 9.18 -7.58
CA GLU A 89 -36.05 10.52 -7.22
C GLU A 89 -35.25 11.10 -6.06
N ALA A 90 -35.00 10.30 -5.01
CA ALA A 90 -34.20 10.70 -3.86
C ALA A 90 -32.74 11.03 -4.23
N ARG A 91 -32.15 10.30 -5.19
CA ARG A 91 -30.75 10.49 -5.64
C ARG A 91 -30.57 11.66 -6.60
N PHE A 92 -31.51 11.90 -7.52
CA PHE A 92 -31.33 12.85 -8.62
C PHE A 92 -32.19 14.11 -8.51
N ILE A 93 -33.26 14.10 -7.72
CA ILE A 93 -34.20 15.22 -7.63
C ILE A 93 -34.16 15.86 -6.25
N THR A 94 -34.39 15.10 -5.18
CA THR A 94 -34.50 15.66 -3.83
C THR A 94 -33.16 15.75 -3.11
N GLY A 95 -32.26 14.79 -3.37
CA GLY A 95 -30.99 14.67 -2.67
C GLY A 95 -31.09 13.95 -1.31
N ASP A 96 -32.24 13.41 -0.96
CA ASP A 96 -32.46 12.77 0.36
C ASP A 96 -31.75 11.42 0.50
N ALA A 97 -31.27 10.84 -0.60
CA ALA A 97 -30.57 9.56 -0.57
C ALA A 97 -29.13 9.64 -0.07
N TYR A 98 -28.50 10.82 0.02
CA TYR A 98 -27.09 10.93 0.39
C TYR A 98 -26.94 11.03 1.91
N LEU A 99 -26.56 9.92 2.54
CA LEU A 99 -26.44 9.81 3.99
C LEU A 99 -25.08 9.23 4.38
N LEU A 100 -24.68 9.49 5.62
CA LEU A 100 -23.70 8.63 6.27
C LEU A 100 -24.47 7.42 6.75
N ASP A 101 -24.12 6.24 6.24
CA ASP A 101 -24.77 5.01 6.67
C ASP A 101 -24.29 4.61 8.07
N ASN A 102 -24.90 3.56 8.61
CA ASN A 102 -24.51 2.95 9.87
C ASN A 102 -24.15 1.48 9.68
N ASN A 103 -23.51 1.17 8.55
CA ASN A 103 -23.15 -0.19 8.17
C ASN A 103 -22.34 -0.89 9.27
N ALA A 104 -22.52 -2.22 9.36
CA ALA A 104 -21.72 -3.03 10.26
C ALA A 104 -20.23 -2.87 9.93
N TRP A 105 -19.38 -2.92 10.96
CA TRP A 105 -17.93 -2.73 10.81
C TRP A 105 -17.31 -3.54 9.67
N ASP A 106 -17.63 -4.84 9.61
CA ASP A 106 -17.05 -5.74 8.61
C ASP A 106 -17.51 -5.39 7.18
N THR A 107 -18.69 -4.78 7.02
CA THR A 107 -19.15 -4.24 5.74
C THR A 107 -18.27 -3.06 5.32
N ASN A 108 -18.05 -2.08 6.21
CA ASN A 108 -17.18 -0.92 5.92
C ASN A 108 -15.74 -1.32 5.57
N VAL A 109 -15.17 -2.31 6.26
CA VAL A 109 -13.85 -2.87 5.89
C VAL A 109 -13.92 -3.62 4.55
N GLY A 110 -15.04 -4.30 4.27
CA GLY A 110 -15.33 -4.91 2.98
C GLY A 110 -15.33 -3.91 1.82
N HIS A 111 -15.86 -2.70 2.02
CA HIS A 111 -15.82 -1.61 1.04
C HIS A 111 -14.37 -1.18 0.73
N ILE A 112 -13.51 -1.07 1.74
CA ILE A 112 -12.07 -0.80 1.52
C ILE A 112 -11.43 -1.92 0.67
N ALA A 113 -11.71 -3.18 1.00
CA ALA A 113 -11.19 -4.33 0.26
C ALA A 113 -11.70 -4.38 -1.20
N ALA A 114 -12.98 -4.05 -1.43
CA ALA A 114 -13.54 -3.91 -2.78
C ALA A 114 -12.83 -2.80 -3.56
N GLY A 115 -12.58 -1.66 -2.91
CA GLY A 115 -11.79 -0.57 -3.47
C GLY A 115 -10.37 -0.97 -3.85
N THR A 116 -9.69 -1.76 -3.02
CA THR A 116 -8.38 -2.35 -3.35
C THR A 116 -8.47 -3.21 -4.60
N GLY A 117 -9.52 -4.03 -4.72
CA GLY A 117 -9.79 -4.82 -5.92
C GLY A 117 -9.99 -3.98 -7.18
N TYR A 118 -10.84 -2.95 -7.13
CA TYR A 118 -11.06 -2.04 -8.25
C TYR A 118 -9.78 -1.35 -8.69
N TYR A 119 -8.97 -0.91 -7.71
CA TYR A 119 -7.70 -0.26 -7.96
C TYR A 119 -6.73 -1.19 -8.66
N LEU A 120 -6.54 -2.41 -8.14
CA LEU A 120 -5.62 -3.40 -8.70
C LEU A 120 -6.04 -3.85 -10.10
N LEU A 121 -7.33 -4.02 -10.39
CA LEU A 121 -7.82 -4.34 -11.74
C LEU A 121 -7.44 -3.22 -12.72
N SER A 122 -7.64 -1.96 -12.32
CA SER A 122 -7.28 -0.81 -13.14
C SER A 122 -5.77 -0.70 -13.35
N ARG A 123 -5.00 -0.74 -12.25
CA ARG A 123 -3.55 -0.56 -12.25
C ARG A 123 -2.83 -1.69 -13.00
N GLY A 124 -3.34 -2.91 -12.89
CA GLY A 124 -2.84 -4.07 -13.63
C GLY A 124 -3.13 -4.05 -15.13
N ASN A 125 -3.97 -3.13 -15.62
CA ASN A 125 -4.19 -2.85 -17.06
C ASN A 125 -3.32 -1.69 -17.58
N ASP A 126 -2.19 -1.44 -16.92
CA ASP A 126 -1.20 -0.40 -17.23
C ASP A 126 -1.74 1.04 -17.15
N LEU A 127 -2.91 1.26 -16.54
CA LEU A 127 -3.40 2.59 -16.23
C LEU A 127 -2.50 3.23 -15.17
N SER A 128 -2.28 4.54 -15.27
CA SER A 128 -1.53 5.28 -14.25
C SER A 128 -2.24 5.27 -12.90
N LEU A 129 -1.50 5.62 -11.85
CA LEU A 129 -2.01 5.74 -10.49
C LEU A 129 -3.30 6.57 -10.41
N ILE A 130 -3.30 7.77 -11.01
CA ILE A 130 -4.46 8.67 -10.99
C ILE A 130 -5.62 8.11 -11.82
N GLU A 131 -5.36 7.50 -12.97
CA GLU A 131 -6.41 6.86 -13.77
C GLU A 131 -7.06 5.70 -13.01
N SER A 132 -6.25 4.90 -12.31
CA SER A 132 -6.71 3.79 -11.49
C SER A 132 -7.53 4.27 -10.30
N MET A 133 -7.10 5.35 -9.64
CA MET A 133 -7.87 5.99 -8.57
C MET A 133 -9.21 6.55 -9.08
N LEU A 134 -9.23 7.19 -10.24
CA LEU A 134 -10.47 7.70 -10.85
C LEU A 134 -11.44 6.59 -11.26
N LEU A 135 -10.94 5.48 -11.80
CA LEU A 135 -11.79 4.32 -12.08
C LEU A 135 -12.32 3.66 -10.80
N THR A 136 -11.51 3.60 -9.74
CA THR A 136 -11.93 3.10 -8.43
C THR A 136 -13.05 3.98 -7.84
N LEU A 137 -12.89 5.31 -7.89
CA LEU A 137 -13.93 6.27 -7.49
C LEU A 137 -15.20 6.08 -8.34
N GLY A 138 -15.06 5.93 -9.65
CA GLY A 138 -16.18 5.70 -10.55
C GLY A 138 -16.91 4.37 -10.29
N ALA A 139 -16.17 3.30 -10.01
CA ALA A 139 -16.71 1.99 -9.68
C ALA A 139 -17.47 2.02 -8.34
N SER A 140 -16.88 2.61 -7.30
CA SER A 140 -17.55 2.86 -6.02
C SER A 140 -18.81 3.69 -6.20
N THR A 141 -18.73 4.83 -6.90
CA THR A 141 -19.91 5.66 -7.17
C THR A 141 -20.98 4.90 -7.95
N THR A 142 -20.60 4.04 -8.89
CA THR A 142 -21.54 3.21 -9.66
C THR A 142 -22.21 2.15 -8.78
N TRP A 143 -21.46 1.55 -7.86
CA TRP A 143 -21.97 0.62 -6.86
C TRP A 143 -23.01 1.31 -5.97
N GLU A 144 -22.63 2.42 -5.33
CA GLU A 144 -23.53 3.19 -4.48
C GLU A 144 -24.77 3.67 -5.24
N MET A 145 -24.61 4.10 -6.50
CA MET A 145 -25.71 4.67 -7.29
C MET A 145 -26.68 3.63 -7.84
N PHE A 146 -26.20 2.44 -8.20
CA PHE A 146 -26.97 1.47 -8.98
C PHE A 146 -26.89 0.03 -8.45
N GLY A 147 -25.81 -0.34 -7.77
CA GLY A 147 -25.67 -1.63 -7.10
C GLY A 147 -26.60 -1.74 -5.90
N GLU A 148 -26.60 -0.72 -5.04
CA GLU A 148 -27.40 -0.63 -3.81
C GLU A 148 -28.63 0.28 -4.00
N LEU A 149 -29.35 0.05 -5.10
CA LEU A 149 -30.44 0.92 -5.51
C LEU A 149 -31.59 1.01 -4.48
N GLN A 150 -31.70 0.05 -3.57
CA GLN A 150 -32.75 0.03 -2.55
C GLN A 150 -32.33 0.65 -1.22
N ASP A 151 -31.05 0.95 -1.05
CA ASP A 151 -30.48 1.59 0.14
C ASP A 151 -30.11 3.06 -0.17
N GLU A 152 -29.66 3.79 0.83
CA GLU A 152 -29.04 5.11 0.69
C GLU A 152 -27.80 5.09 -0.21
N PHE A 153 -27.40 6.26 -0.69
CA PHE A 153 -26.04 6.45 -1.20
C PHE A 153 -25.14 6.70 0.01
N SER A 154 -24.24 5.77 0.32
CA SER A 154 -23.33 5.89 1.46
C SER A 154 -22.21 6.89 1.15
N ILE A 155 -22.23 8.03 1.84
CA ILE A 155 -21.17 9.05 1.72
C ILE A 155 -19.85 8.50 2.27
N ASN A 156 -19.88 7.75 3.38
CA ASN A 156 -18.67 7.15 3.93
C ASN A 156 -18.09 6.11 2.98
N ASP A 157 -18.90 5.27 2.35
CA ASP A 157 -18.37 4.23 1.46
C ASP A 157 -17.90 4.80 0.13
N ALA A 158 -18.57 5.84 -0.39
CA ALA A 158 -18.11 6.60 -1.55
C ALA A 158 -16.74 7.28 -1.35
N ILE A 159 -16.33 7.51 -0.10
CA ILE A 159 -15.01 8.05 0.25
C ILE A 159 -14.04 6.91 0.60
N MET A 160 -14.40 6.05 1.54
CA MET A 160 -13.51 5.03 2.09
C MET A 160 -13.16 3.94 1.08
N THR A 161 -14.10 3.56 0.21
CA THR A 161 -13.85 2.59 -0.86
C THR A 161 -12.68 3.04 -1.75
N PRO A 162 -12.74 4.21 -2.42
CA PRO A 162 -11.65 4.60 -3.31
C PRO A 162 -10.35 4.96 -2.59
N PHE A 163 -10.40 5.69 -1.48
CA PHE A 163 -9.18 6.16 -0.83
C PHE A 163 -8.51 5.08 0.03
N GLY A 164 -9.27 4.32 0.81
CA GLY A 164 -8.74 3.15 1.51
C GLY A 164 -8.26 2.09 0.53
N GLY A 165 -9.02 1.88 -0.55
CA GLY A 165 -8.64 1.00 -1.64
C GLY A 165 -7.32 1.37 -2.31
N PHE A 166 -7.12 2.66 -2.58
CA PHE A 166 -5.88 3.22 -3.11
C PHE A 166 -4.69 3.05 -2.16
N ALA A 167 -4.87 3.37 -0.88
CA ALA A 167 -3.82 3.32 0.14
C ALA A 167 -3.21 1.91 0.29
N ILE A 168 -4.02 0.86 0.12
CA ILE A 168 -3.56 -0.53 0.09
C ILE A 168 -3.11 -0.92 -1.33
N GLY A 169 -3.95 -0.65 -2.32
CA GLY A 169 -3.83 -1.16 -3.68
C GLY A 169 -2.56 -0.71 -4.39
N GLU A 170 -2.12 0.54 -4.18
CA GLU A 170 -0.87 1.01 -4.77
C GLU A 170 0.35 0.33 -4.14
N VAL A 171 0.36 0.12 -2.82
CA VAL A 171 1.45 -0.60 -2.15
C VAL A 171 1.51 -2.05 -2.66
N MET A 172 0.35 -2.70 -2.73
CA MET A 172 0.22 -4.04 -3.30
C MET A 172 0.72 -4.10 -4.75
N TYR A 173 0.31 -3.17 -5.61
CA TYR A 173 0.79 -3.10 -6.99
C TYR A 173 2.31 -2.97 -7.06
N GLN A 174 2.91 -2.04 -6.31
CA GLN A 174 4.35 -1.79 -6.32
C GLN A 174 5.14 -3.00 -5.77
N PHE A 175 4.61 -3.72 -4.77
CA PHE A 175 5.21 -4.97 -4.29
C PHE A 175 5.08 -6.09 -5.31
N GLY A 176 3.91 -6.23 -5.95
CA GLY A 176 3.67 -7.19 -7.02
C GLY A 176 4.64 -6.99 -8.17
N GLU A 177 4.86 -5.74 -8.59
CA GLU A 177 5.84 -5.37 -9.61
C GLU A 177 7.27 -5.68 -9.18
N PHE A 178 7.62 -5.39 -7.93
CA PHE A 178 8.94 -5.71 -7.38
C PHE A 178 9.26 -7.21 -7.47
N PHE A 179 8.34 -8.07 -7.02
CA PHE A 179 8.57 -9.51 -7.04
C PHE A 179 8.55 -10.08 -8.46
N GLN A 180 7.71 -9.55 -9.34
CA GLN A 180 7.68 -9.99 -10.75
C GLN A 180 8.91 -9.53 -11.55
N HIS A 181 9.50 -8.39 -11.20
CA HIS A 181 10.76 -7.88 -11.77
C HIS A 181 12.01 -8.48 -11.09
N SER A 182 11.84 -9.35 -10.11
CA SER A 182 12.92 -10.08 -9.44
C SER A 182 13.29 -11.37 -10.20
N SER A 183 14.24 -12.16 -9.68
CA SER A 183 14.59 -13.44 -10.32
C SER A 183 13.36 -14.36 -10.46
N HIS A 184 13.33 -15.20 -11.50
CA HIS A 184 12.24 -16.15 -11.78
C HIS A 184 12.21 -17.36 -10.83
N SER A 185 12.32 -17.12 -9.52
CA SER A 185 12.20 -18.13 -8.47
C SER A 185 10.72 -18.41 -8.14
N ILE A 186 10.43 -19.57 -7.54
CA ILE A 186 9.07 -19.89 -7.08
C ILE A 186 8.58 -18.88 -6.02
N PRO A 187 9.38 -18.50 -4.99
CA PRO A 187 8.94 -17.50 -4.01
C PRO A 187 8.54 -16.16 -4.64
N ASN A 188 9.33 -15.65 -5.58
CA ASN A 188 9.04 -14.38 -6.25
C ASN A 188 7.77 -14.46 -7.11
N GLN A 189 7.52 -15.57 -7.78
CA GLN A 189 6.29 -15.77 -8.54
C GLN A 189 5.06 -15.79 -7.62
N VAL A 190 5.14 -16.50 -6.48
CA VAL A 190 4.05 -16.57 -5.51
C VAL A 190 3.78 -15.20 -4.89
N LEU A 191 4.82 -14.48 -4.46
CA LEU A 191 4.68 -13.14 -3.88
C LEU A 191 4.20 -12.12 -4.93
N GLY A 192 4.66 -12.24 -6.18
CA GLY A 192 4.17 -11.43 -7.29
C GLY A 192 2.68 -11.59 -7.54
N ILE A 193 2.17 -12.83 -7.51
CA ILE A 193 0.72 -13.12 -7.61
C ILE A 193 -0.03 -12.65 -6.37
N LEU A 194 0.52 -12.83 -5.17
CA LEU A 194 -0.12 -12.44 -3.92
C LEU A 194 -0.37 -10.93 -3.85
N PHE A 195 0.65 -10.12 -4.18
CA PHE A 195 0.57 -8.67 -4.11
C PHE A 195 0.00 -8.03 -5.39
N GLY A 196 0.20 -8.63 -6.55
CA GLY A 196 -0.29 -8.10 -7.84
C GLY A 196 -1.07 -9.13 -8.66
N PRO A 197 -2.19 -9.69 -8.15
CA PRO A 197 -2.89 -10.78 -8.82
C PRO A 197 -3.41 -10.41 -10.20
N SER A 198 -3.97 -9.21 -10.37
CA SER A 198 -4.44 -8.70 -11.66
C SER A 198 -3.31 -8.62 -12.67
N THR A 199 -2.20 -7.95 -12.32
CA THR A 199 -1.03 -7.82 -13.19
C THR A 199 -0.45 -9.18 -13.57
N ALA A 200 -0.37 -10.12 -12.61
CA ALA A 200 0.12 -11.47 -12.87
C ALA A 200 -0.78 -12.24 -13.85
N ILE A 201 -2.11 -12.12 -13.71
CA ILE A 201 -3.08 -12.73 -14.62
C ILE A 201 -2.99 -12.10 -16.02
N HIS A 202 -2.91 -10.76 -16.12
CA HIS A 202 -2.86 -10.08 -17.42
C HIS A 202 -1.58 -10.41 -18.17
N ARG A 203 -0.43 -10.41 -17.48
CA ARG A 203 0.84 -10.85 -18.08
C ARG A 203 0.79 -12.29 -18.57
N TRP A 204 0.15 -13.18 -17.80
CA TRP A 204 -0.07 -14.55 -18.24
C TRP A 204 -0.96 -14.63 -19.50
N LEU A 205 -2.06 -13.87 -19.54
CA LEU A 205 -2.98 -13.82 -20.69
C LEU A 205 -2.31 -13.22 -21.95
N ASP A 206 -1.54 -12.15 -21.76
CA ASP A 206 -0.88 -11.41 -22.84
C ASP A 206 0.45 -12.06 -23.27
N ASN A 207 0.87 -13.12 -22.55
CA ASN A 207 2.17 -13.76 -22.69
C ASN A 207 3.32 -12.74 -22.58
N ASP A 208 3.13 -11.72 -21.74
CA ASP A 208 4.12 -10.72 -21.41
C ASP A 208 4.99 -11.21 -20.25
N ARG A 209 6.29 -10.95 -20.35
CA ARG A 209 7.26 -11.30 -19.32
C ARG A 209 8.19 -10.11 -19.12
N PRO A 210 8.28 -9.57 -17.89
CA PRO A 210 9.21 -8.50 -17.59
C PRO A 210 10.63 -8.88 -18.04
N ALA A 211 11.35 -7.91 -18.59
CA ALA A 211 12.76 -8.09 -18.87
C ALA A 211 13.49 -8.42 -17.56
N PRO A 212 14.43 -9.39 -17.56
CA PRO A 212 15.13 -9.75 -16.35
C PRO A 212 15.89 -8.53 -15.79
N PRO A 213 15.96 -8.39 -14.45
CA PRO A 213 16.65 -7.26 -13.84
C PRO A 213 18.14 -7.32 -14.16
N ALA A 214 18.80 -6.17 -14.18
CA ALA A 214 20.24 -6.09 -14.46
C ALA A 214 21.05 -6.89 -13.42
N HIS A 215 20.64 -6.79 -12.16
CA HIS A 215 21.25 -7.50 -11.04
C HIS A 215 20.18 -7.90 -10.02
N VAL A 216 20.46 -8.98 -9.31
CA VAL A 216 19.67 -9.46 -8.17
C VAL A 216 20.56 -9.61 -6.95
N ASP A 217 19.98 -9.49 -5.77
CA ASP A 217 20.65 -9.75 -4.51
C ASP A 217 20.78 -11.26 -4.20
N LYS A 218 21.29 -11.60 -3.01
CA LYS A 218 21.49 -12.99 -2.57
C LYS A 218 20.18 -13.79 -2.39
N PHE A 219 19.05 -13.12 -2.25
CA PHE A 219 17.72 -13.73 -2.14
C PHE A 219 17.00 -13.78 -3.49
N GLY A 220 17.63 -13.24 -4.53
CA GLY A 220 17.06 -13.20 -5.88
C GLY A 220 16.10 -12.05 -6.08
N PHE A 221 16.14 -11.01 -5.24
CA PHE A 221 15.36 -9.79 -5.40
C PHE A 221 16.06 -8.79 -6.32
N THR A 222 15.30 -8.03 -7.11
CA THR A 222 15.87 -6.99 -7.98
C THR A 222 16.60 -5.91 -7.17
N THR A 223 17.72 -5.42 -7.69
CA THR A 223 18.45 -4.26 -7.13
C THR A 223 18.11 -2.94 -7.84
N ASP A 224 17.17 -2.98 -8.80
CA ASP A 224 16.75 -1.79 -9.53
C ASP A 224 15.97 -0.83 -8.61
N ALA A 225 15.19 -1.39 -7.68
CA ALA A 225 14.52 -0.68 -6.58
C ALA A 225 15.16 -1.04 -5.23
N TRP A 226 15.14 -0.10 -4.28
CA TRP A 226 15.55 -0.38 -2.90
C TRP A 226 14.42 -1.10 -2.16
N HIS A 227 14.78 -2.01 -1.26
CA HIS A 227 13.79 -2.72 -0.46
C HIS A 227 14.29 -3.07 0.94
N ARG A 228 13.32 -3.27 1.83
CA ARG A 228 13.49 -3.83 3.17
C ARG A 228 12.35 -4.77 3.46
N PHE A 229 12.66 -6.04 3.71
CA PHE A 229 11.67 -7.03 4.12
C PHE A 229 12.06 -7.58 5.47
N ARG A 230 11.26 -7.28 6.49
CA ARG A 230 11.43 -7.79 7.85
C ARG A 230 10.27 -8.72 8.19
N LEU A 231 10.61 -9.91 8.62
CA LEU A 231 9.70 -10.84 9.28
C LEU A 231 10.16 -10.98 10.72
N TYR A 232 9.24 -10.91 11.67
CA TYR A 232 9.58 -11.03 13.08
C TYR A 232 8.58 -11.91 13.82
N ALA A 233 9.09 -12.55 14.87
CA ALA A 233 8.28 -13.27 15.84
C ALA A 233 8.89 -13.08 17.24
N GLY A 234 8.04 -12.93 18.23
CA GLY A 234 8.39 -12.60 19.61
C GLY A 234 7.48 -13.28 20.63
N GLY A 235 7.85 -13.16 21.90
CA GLY A 235 7.04 -13.62 23.03
C GLY A 235 6.88 -12.49 24.03
N GLY A 236 5.66 -12.28 24.49
CA GLY A 236 5.28 -11.25 25.43
C GLY A 236 4.52 -11.81 26.62
N ALA A 237 4.18 -10.93 27.56
CA ALA A 237 3.21 -11.22 28.58
C ALA A 237 2.45 -9.94 28.93
N SER A 238 1.12 -10.04 28.99
CA SER A 238 0.24 -8.97 29.43
C SER A 238 -0.34 -9.25 30.81
N TYR A 239 -0.78 -8.19 31.48
CA TYR A 239 -1.47 -8.27 32.76
C TYR A 239 -2.78 -7.48 32.67
N SER A 240 -3.89 -8.17 32.90
CA SER A 240 -5.22 -7.58 32.95
C SER A 240 -5.49 -7.05 34.36
N GLY A 241 -5.68 -5.73 34.46
CA GLY A 241 -5.98 -5.06 35.73
C GLY A 241 -7.35 -5.45 36.31
N ASP A 242 -8.33 -5.71 35.45
CA ASP A 242 -9.71 -5.99 35.83
C ASP A 242 -9.92 -7.41 36.36
N THR A 243 -9.17 -8.39 35.84
CA THR A 243 -9.29 -9.79 36.25
C THR A 243 -8.12 -10.28 37.09
N HIS A 244 -7.07 -9.47 37.24
CA HIS A 244 -5.83 -9.79 37.93
C HIS A 244 -5.13 -11.04 37.38
N LYS A 245 -5.16 -11.23 36.05
CA LYS A 245 -4.50 -12.38 35.39
C LYS A 245 -3.35 -11.95 34.50
N TYR A 246 -2.37 -12.85 34.42
CA TYR A 246 -1.28 -12.80 33.46
C TYR A 246 -1.59 -13.69 32.27
N SER A 247 -1.32 -13.19 31.07
CA SER A 247 -1.41 -13.94 29.83
C SER A 247 -0.04 -14.01 29.17
N ALA A 248 0.37 -15.19 28.72
CA ALA A 248 1.54 -15.34 27.88
C ALA A 248 1.13 -15.12 26.43
N GLU A 249 1.89 -14.29 25.72
CA GLU A 249 1.57 -13.83 24.38
C GLU A 249 2.66 -14.22 23.40
N SER A 250 2.27 -14.44 22.15
CA SER A 250 3.19 -14.61 21.03
C SER A 250 2.89 -13.55 19.99
N GLU A 251 3.90 -12.82 19.58
CA GLU A 251 3.81 -11.77 18.57
C GLU A 251 4.39 -12.29 17.26
N MET A 252 3.76 -11.97 16.14
CA MET A 252 4.33 -12.21 14.82
C MET A 252 3.87 -11.14 13.84
N GLY A 253 4.76 -10.77 12.94
CA GLY A 253 4.45 -9.73 11.98
C GLY A 253 5.46 -9.58 10.86
N PHE A 254 5.17 -8.63 9.98
CA PHE A 254 6.08 -8.18 8.96
C PHE A 254 6.10 -6.65 8.84
N ASP A 255 7.24 -6.12 8.40
CA ASP A 255 7.45 -4.72 8.02
C ASP A 255 8.21 -4.74 6.69
N PHE A 256 7.46 -4.43 5.62
CA PHE A 256 7.94 -4.46 4.26
C PHE A 256 7.93 -3.05 3.68
N GLN A 257 9.00 -2.72 2.95
CA GLN A 257 9.15 -1.44 2.28
C GLN A 257 9.81 -1.63 0.92
N VAL A 258 9.28 -0.95 -0.09
CA VAL A 258 9.86 -0.85 -1.43
C VAL A 258 9.91 0.61 -1.84
N VAL A 259 11.10 1.07 -2.24
CA VAL A 259 11.34 2.41 -2.75
C VAL A 259 11.76 2.34 -4.22
N THR A 260 10.91 2.89 -5.10
CA THR A 260 11.06 2.80 -6.56
C THR A 260 11.71 4.03 -7.19
N ALA A 261 12.25 4.94 -6.36
CA ALA A 261 13.13 6.00 -6.83
C ALA A 261 14.47 5.41 -7.29
N GLU A 262 14.77 5.51 -8.59
CA GLU A 262 15.88 4.81 -9.26
C GLU A 262 17.25 4.95 -8.57
N LYS A 263 17.55 6.13 -8.01
CA LYS A 263 18.82 6.48 -7.36
C LYS A 263 18.81 6.33 -5.84
N TYR A 264 17.68 5.97 -5.23
CA TYR A 264 17.53 5.90 -3.77
C TYR A 264 18.59 5.00 -3.14
N GLY A 265 19.32 5.52 -2.15
CA GLY A 265 20.37 4.81 -1.41
C GLY A 265 21.63 4.48 -2.21
N LYS A 266 21.73 4.92 -3.49
CA LYS A 266 22.89 4.71 -4.36
C LYS A 266 23.76 5.98 -4.41
N PRO A 267 25.10 5.88 -4.54
CA PRO A 267 25.95 7.04 -4.75
C PRO A 267 25.54 7.85 -5.99
N GLY A 268 25.62 9.17 -5.87
CA GLY A 268 25.34 10.14 -6.92
C GLY A 268 24.27 11.15 -6.52
N GLU A 269 24.06 12.09 -7.43
CA GLU A 269 23.04 13.12 -7.33
C GLU A 269 21.75 12.67 -8.05
N ALA A 270 20.61 13.04 -7.48
CA ALA A 270 19.30 12.91 -8.10
C ALA A 270 18.44 14.13 -7.79
N SER A 271 17.61 14.52 -8.75
CA SER A 271 16.66 15.63 -8.62
C SER A 271 15.51 15.31 -9.57
N THR A 272 14.38 14.86 -9.04
CA THR A 272 13.31 14.28 -9.84
C THR A 272 11.95 14.51 -9.21
N PHE A 273 10.97 14.84 -10.05
CA PHE A 273 9.58 14.94 -9.63
C PHE A 273 8.86 13.64 -10.00
N TYR A 274 8.27 12.97 -9.02
CA TYR A 274 7.55 11.72 -9.19
C TYR A 274 6.03 11.93 -9.18
N LYS A 275 5.32 11.11 -9.96
CA LYS A 275 3.86 11.11 -10.11
C LYS A 275 3.29 9.68 -10.05
N ASP A 276 3.98 8.83 -9.30
CA ASP A 276 3.69 7.41 -9.13
C ASP A 276 4.04 6.98 -7.70
N GLY A 277 3.62 5.80 -7.24
CA GLY A 277 3.92 5.27 -5.90
C GLY A 277 5.42 5.01 -5.68
N VAL A 278 6.14 5.96 -5.10
CA VAL A 278 7.60 5.91 -4.93
C VAL A 278 8.02 5.24 -3.64
N PHE A 279 7.43 5.63 -2.53
CA PHE A 279 7.75 5.09 -1.20
C PHE A 279 6.55 4.30 -0.73
N ASN A 280 6.69 2.97 -0.67
CA ASN A 280 5.60 2.06 -0.41
C ASN A 280 5.93 1.20 0.80
N GLU A 281 5.03 1.16 1.77
CA GLU A 281 5.22 0.46 3.04
C GLU A 281 3.97 -0.35 3.37
N MET A 282 4.17 -1.57 3.86
CA MET A 282 3.12 -2.41 4.40
C MET A 282 3.65 -3.10 5.64
N ALA A 283 2.88 -3.03 6.73
CA ALA A 283 3.17 -3.75 7.94
C ALA A 283 1.93 -4.48 8.44
N LEU A 284 2.16 -5.63 9.06
CA LEU A 284 1.15 -6.40 9.77
C LEU A 284 1.76 -6.87 11.08
N ASP A 285 1.02 -6.72 12.16
CA ASP A 285 1.36 -7.27 13.47
C ASP A 285 0.17 -8.03 14.04
N ALA A 286 0.42 -9.19 14.63
CA ALA A 286 -0.58 -10.02 15.26
C ALA A 286 -0.03 -10.58 16.57
N VAL A 287 -0.75 -10.32 17.66
CA VAL A 287 -0.48 -10.87 18.98
C VAL A 287 -1.50 -11.96 19.29
N LEU A 288 -1.00 -13.11 19.72
CA LEU A 288 -1.77 -14.30 20.07
C LEU A 288 -1.69 -14.53 21.57
N SER A 289 -2.83 -14.69 22.23
CA SER A 289 -2.93 -15.20 23.60
C SER A 289 -3.66 -16.55 23.57
N GLY A 290 -2.91 -17.64 23.72
CA GLY A 290 -3.45 -18.98 23.52
C GLY A 290 -3.86 -19.24 22.06
N SER A 291 -5.16 -19.37 21.79
CA SER A 291 -5.73 -19.53 20.44
C SER A 291 -6.30 -18.25 19.85
N ASP A 292 -6.41 -17.20 20.65
CA ASP A 292 -7.14 -15.99 20.28
C ASP A 292 -6.14 -14.94 19.76
N VAL A 293 -6.50 -14.26 18.68
CA VAL A 293 -5.79 -13.07 18.21
C VAL A 293 -6.26 -11.91 19.08
N VAL A 294 -5.38 -11.41 19.95
CA VAL A 294 -5.71 -10.37 20.94
C VAL A 294 -5.38 -8.97 20.45
N ASP A 295 -4.36 -8.84 19.61
CA ASP A 295 -4.08 -7.62 18.88
C ASP A 295 -3.88 -7.97 17.41
N PHE A 296 -4.46 -7.16 16.54
CA PHE A 296 -4.20 -7.19 15.12
C PHE A 296 -4.01 -5.77 14.62
N ARG A 297 -2.89 -5.51 13.96
CA ARG A 297 -2.61 -4.23 13.32
C ARG A 297 -2.23 -4.46 11.87
N PHE A 298 -2.82 -3.69 10.98
CA PHE A 298 -2.43 -3.61 9.59
C PHE A 298 -2.18 -2.16 9.22
N PHE A 299 -1.08 -1.89 8.53
CA PHE A 299 -0.70 -0.57 8.08
C PHE A 299 -0.25 -0.63 6.63
N SER A 300 -0.70 0.33 5.81
CA SER A 300 -0.18 0.55 4.47
C SER A 300 0.02 2.04 4.20
N LYS A 301 1.06 2.37 3.44
CA LYS A 301 1.35 3.76 3.07
C LYS A 301 2.03 3.83 1.71
N THR A 302 1.59 4.77 0.89
CA THR A 302 2.25 5.13 -0.36
C THR A 302 2.49 6.63 -0.46
N ALA A 303 3.67 7.05 -0.92
CA ALA A 303 3.94 8.43 -1.33
C ALA A 303 3.96 8.49 -2.86
N PHE A 304 3.01 9.23 -3.44
CA PHE A 304 2.65 9.07 -4.86
C PHE A 304 2.88 10.31 -5.73
N LEU A 305 3.14 11.47 -5.13
CA LEU A 305 3.36 12.72 -5.86
C LEU A 305 4.32 13.60 -5.09
N GLY A 306 5.48 13.92 -5.64
CA GLY A 306 6.41 14.76 -4.89
C GLY A 306 7.75 14.99 -5.56
N TYR A 307 8.54 15.87 -4.96
CA TYR A 307 9.89 16.17 -5.38
C TYR A 307 10.90 15.39 -4.53
N TYR A 308 11.79 14.67 -5.22
CA TYR A 308 12.90 13.93 -4.64
C TYR A 308 14.22 14.59 -5.01
N GLN A 309 15.07 14.79 -4.02
CA GLN A 309 16.44 15.25 -4.18
C GLN A 309 17.38 14.33 -3.40
N GLN A 310 18.53 14.03 -3.97
CA GLN A 310 19.58 13.26 -3.32
C GLN A 310 20.94 13.81 -3.69
N ASN A 311 21.85 13.83 -2.74
CA ASN A 311 23.27 13.98 -2.97
C ASN A 311 24.02 13.04 -2.02
N ILE A 312 24.47 11.90 -2.54
CA ILE A 312 25.23 10.89 -1.79
C ILE A 312 26.59 10.70 -2.43
N LEU A 313 27.64 10.99 -1.68
CA LEU A 313 29.02 10.71 -2.03
C LEU A 313 29.42 9.34 -1.50
N LYS A 314 30.32 8.67 -2.22
CA LYS A 314 30.96 7.45 -1.76
C LYS A 314 32.45 7.70 -1.59
N GLU A 315 32.95 7.48 -0.39
CA GLU A 315 34.37 7.64 -0.10
C GLU A 315 35.15 6.43 -0.63
N ASP A 316 36.14 6.67 -1.50
CA ASP A 316 36.86 5.60 -2.20
C ASP A 316 37.61 4.64 -1.24
N ALA A 317 38.18 5.18 -0.16
CA ALA A 317 39.02 4.41 0.76
C ALA A 317 38.23 3.53 1.73
N SER A 318 37.13 4.04 2.27
CA SER A 318 36.31 3.36 3.28
C SER A 318 35.07 2.68 2.69
N GLN A 319 34.72 3.01 1.44
CA GLN A 319 33.44 2.68 0.80
C GLN A 319 32.21 3.23 1.54
N ASN A 320 32.42 4.16 2.48
CA ASN A 320 31.36 4.78 3.25
C ASN A 320 30.53 5.74 2.40
N LEU A 321 29.25 5.84 2.71
CA LEU A 321 28.35 6.82 2.13
C LEU A 321 28.28 8.07 3.02
N GLU A 322 28.33 9.24 2.39
CA GLU A 322 28.12 10.53 3.04
C GLU A 322 27.15 11.39 2.23
N GLY A 323 26.22 12.08 2.88
CA GLY A 323 25.28 12.97 2.20
C GLY A 323 23.85 12.82 2.68
N ASN A 324 22.88 13.14 1.81
CA ASN A 324 21.46 13.11 2.17
C ASN A 324 20.54 12.78 0.99
N SER A 325 19.32 12.36 1.34
CA SER A 325 18.16 12.32 0.46
C SER A 325 16.98 13.00 1.13
N LEU A 326 16.14 13.64 0.33
CA LEU A 326 14.93 14.33 0.74
C LEU A 326 13.83 14.09 -0.28
N PHE A 327 12.69 13.58 0.17
CA PHE A 327 11.42 13.58 -0.54
C PHE A 327 10.44 14.50 0.17
N VAL A 328 9.78 15.38 -0.57
CA VAL A 328 8.65 16.18 -0.09
C VAL A 328 7.51 16.03 -1.09
N GLY A 329 6.34 15.61 -0.61
CA GLY A 329 5.22 15.32 -1.49
C GLY A 329 3.92 15.05 -0.76
N LEU A 330 3.03 14.35 -1.46
CA LEU A 330 1.77 13.83 -0.99
C LEU A 330 1.84 12.31 -0.88
N GLY A 331 1.13 11.77 0.09
CA GLY A 331 0.93 10.36 0.29
C GLY A 331 -0.48 10.04 0.78
N SER A 332 -0.78 8.76 0.85
CA SER A 332 -1.99 8.22 1.45
C SER A 332 -1.60 7.04 2.34
N ALA A 333 -2.34 6.83 3.42
CA ALA A 333 -2.09 5.75 4.36
C ALA A 333 -3.40 5.18 4.90
N LEU A 334 -3.36 3.90 5.26
CA LEU A 334 -4.42 3.23 5.99
C LEU A 334 -3.82 2.52 7.19
N GLU A 335 -4.46 2.69 8.35
CA GLU A 335 -4.17 1.93 9.55
C GLU A 335 -5.46 1.26 10.03
N TYR A 336 -5.41 -0.05 10.22
CA TYR A 336 -6.44 -0.83 10.87
C TYR A 336 -5.86 -1.41 12.15
N TYR A 337 -6.61 -1.32 13.23
CA TYR A 337 -6.27 -1.88 14.52
C TYR A 337 -7.50 -2.57 15.12
N SER A 338 -7.32 -3.76 15.68
CA SER A 338 -8.28 -4.35 16.59
C SER A 338 -7.62 -4.94 17.82
N HIS A 339 -8.30 -4.80 18.95
CA HIS A 339 -7.92 -5.37 20.24
C HIS A 339 -9.08 -6.18 20.80
N LEU A 340 -8.84 -7.46 21.09
CA LEU A 340 -9.79 -8.32 21.76
C LEU A 340 -9.46 -8.39 23.25
N PHE A 341 -10.34 -7.79 24.06
CA PHE A 341 -10.35 -7.99 25.50
C PHE A 341 -10.90 -9.40 25.80
N SER A 342 -10.03 -10.40 25.68
CA SER A 342 -10.38 -11.84 25.72
C SER A 342 -11.27 -12.23 26.90
N GLU A 343 -11.13 -11.55 28.03
CA GLU A 343 -11.89 -11.83 29.24
C GLU A 343 -13.27 -11.18 29.28
N MET A 344 -13.44 -10.02 28.61
CA MET A 344 -14.73 -9.35 28.45
C MET A 344 -15.50 -9.86 27.22
N ARG A 345 -14.78 -10.53 26.28
CA ARG A 345 -15.27 -10.88 24.94
C ARG A 345 -15.78 -9.66 24.18
N GLU A 346 -15.14 -8.54 24.40
CA GLU A 346 -15.38 -7.28 23.71
C GLU A 346 -14.17 -7.00 22.82
N GLU A 347 -14.43 -6.50 21.62
CA GLU A 347 -13.42 -6.18 20.63
C GLU A 347 -13.53 -4.70 20.30
N ASP A 348 -12.44 -3.97 20.52
CA ASP A 348 -12.30 -2.60 20.07
C ASP A 348 -11.65 -2.61 18.69
N LYS A 349 -12.23 -1.86 17.74
CA LYS A 349 -11.72 -1.76 16.38
C LYS A 349 -11.58 -0.29 15.99
N GLN A 350 -10.51 0.02 15.26
CA GLN A 350 -10.26 1.35 14.72
C GLN A 350 -9.70 1.24 13.31
N THR A 351 -10.19 2.09 12.41
CA THR A 351 -9.64 2.26 11.07
C THR A 351 -9.42 3.74 10.83
N VAL A 352 -8.22 4.12 10.41
CA VAL A 352 -7.86 5.50 10.05
C VAL A 352 -7.35 5.50 8.62
N CYS A 353 -7.94 6.34 7.78
CA CYS A 353 -7.47 6.54 6.41
C CYS A 353 -7.03 8.00 6.23
N ASP A 354 -5.76 8.19 5.88
CA ASP A 354 -5.25 9.46 5.37
C ASP A 354 -5.48 9.48 3.85
N LEU A 355 -6.52 10.21 3.43
CA LEU A 355 -6.93 10.27 2.02
C LEU A 355 -5.80 10.83 1.15
N ILE A 356 -5.31 12.02 1.50
CA ILE A 356 -4.20 12.73 0.84
C ILE A 356 -3.53 13.64 1.89
N GLY A 357 -2.38 13.22 2.39
CA GLY A 357 -1.60 13.92 3.40
C GLY A 357 -0.21 14.33 2.92
N PRO A 358 0.44 15.31 3.57
CA PRO A 358 1.84 15.63 3.30
C PRO A 358 2.74 14.44 3.68
N SER A 359 3.71 14.14 2.82
CA SER A 359 4.72 13.11 3.05
C SER A 359 6.13 13.70 2.95
N LEU A 360 6.95 13.36 3.93
CA LEU A 360 8.34 13.78 4.06
C LEU A 360 9.18 12.54 4.36
N VAL A 361 10.22 12.31 3.55
CA VAL A 361 11.26 11.30 3.82
C VAL A 361 12.60 12.02 3.78
N ALA A 362 13.40 11.91 4.82
CA ALA A 362 14.71 12.53 4.89
C ALA A 362 15.72 11.53 5.46
N ASP A 363 16.75 11.20 4.67
CA ASP A 363 17.81 10.30 5.09
C ASP A 363 19.15 11.03 5.11
N PHE A 364 19.98 10.70 6.09
CA PHE A 364 21.32 11.26 6.26
C PHE A 364 22.34 10.13 6.36
N TYR A 365 23.40 10.22 5.57
CA TYR A 365 24.47 9.23 5.49
C TYR A 365 25.75 9.82 6.09
N HIS A 366 26.36 9.14 7.06
CA HIS A 366 27.62 9.56 7.68
C HIS A 366 28.45 8.37 8.16
N GLN A 367 29.76 8.36 7.82
CA GLN A 367 30.76 7.39 8.31
C GLN A 367 30.38 5.90 8.22
N GLY A 368 29.70 5.49 7.15
CA GLY A 368 29.44 4.06 6.93
C GLY A 368 28.46 3.43 7.90
N ALA A 369 27.84 4.22 8.78
CA ALA A 369 26.55 3.84 9.34
C ALA A 369 25.57 3.80 8.14
N PRO A 370 25.05 2.63 7.72
CA PRO A 370 23.68 2.65 7.19
C PRO A 370 22.83 3.41 8.22
N PRO A 371 21.80 4.16 7.81
CA PRO A 371 20.98 4.95 8.74
C PRO A 371 20.77 4.14 10.01
N ALA A 372 21.42 4.58 11.10
CA ALA A 372 21.64 3.76 12.28
C ALA A 372 20.30 3.18 12.72
N GLY A 373 20.24 1.85 12.85
CA GLY A 373 19.14 1.04 13.38
C GLY A 373 17.92 1.88 13.79
N GLY A 374 17.04 2.09 12.81
CA GLY A 374 16.06 3.14 12.86
C GLY A 374 16.20 4.00 11.61
N CYS A 375 15.61 3.52 10.52
CA CYS A 375 14.82 4.47 9.74
C CYS A 375 13.76 4.96 10.75
N GLY A 376 14.13 5.93 11.59
CA GLY A 376 13.20 6.88 12.12
C GLY A 376 12.67 7.56 10.90
N HIS A 377 11.67 6.93 10.27
CA HIS A 377 10.68 7.62 9.52
C HIS A 377 10.16 8.66 10.50
N LEU A 378 10.77 9.84 10.50
CA LEU A 378 10.12 11.02 11.00
C LEU A 378 9.12 11.41 9.90
N SER A 379 8.19 10.50 9.59
CA SER A 379 6.88 10.88 9.11
C SER A 379 6.20 11.53 10.29
N HIS A 380 6.57 12.79 10.54
CA HIS A 380 5.71 13.66 11.30
C HIS A 380 4.43 13.82 10.49
N PHE A 381 3.44 13.00 10.83
CA PHE A 381 2.06 13.38 10.64
C PHE A 381 1.87 14.64 11.49
N PHE A 382 1.77 15.79 10.83
CA PHE A 382 0.99 16.89 11.41
C PHE A 382 -0.47 16.46 11.34
N ASN A 383 -0.89 15.59 12.27
CA ASN A 383 -2.30 15.39 12.49
C ASN A 383 -2.77 16.62 13.26
N GLY A 384 -3.17 17.65 12.52
CA GLY A 384 -3.86 18.83 13.04
C GLY A 384 -5.28 18.48 13.46
N ALA A 385 -5.49 17.38 14.18
CA ALA A 385 -6.74 17.07 14.86
C ALA A 385 -6.57 17.46 16.33
N THR A 386 -6.74 18.75 16.61
CA THR A 386 -7.04 19.19 17.98
C THR A 386 -8.30 18.49 18.44
N GLY A 387 -8.19 17.80 19.57
CA GLY A 387 -9.23 17.09 20.33
C GLY A 387 -10.68 17.32 19.92
N GLY A 388 -11.32 16.22 19.56
CA GLY A 388 -12.76 16.04 19.61
C GLY A 388 -13.02 14.55 19.75
N GLU A 389 -13.53 14.13 20.90
CA GLU A 389 -14.17 12.83 21.04
C GLU A 389 -15.25 12.73 19.94
N GLY A 390 -15.01 11.87 18.98
CA GLY A 390 -15.94 11.50 17.93
C GLY A 390 -15.85 10.00 17.82
N VAL A 391 -16.77 9.32 18.48
CA VAL A 391 -17.11 7.92 18.22
C VAL A 391 -17.40 7.81 16.72
N LEU A 392 -16.66 6.93 16.04
CA LEU A 392 -17.08 6.36 14.76
C LEU A 392 -17.86 5.08 15.05
#